data_AF-A0A1D6KSI7-F1
#
_entry.id   AF-A0A1D6KSI7-F1
#
_cell.length_a   1.000
_cell.length_b   1.000
_cell.length_c   1.000
_cell.angle_alpha   90.00
_cell.angle_beta   90.00
_cell.angle_gamma   90.00
#
_symmetry.space_group_name_H-M   'P 1'
#
loop_
_entity.id
_entity.type
_entity.pdbx_description
1 polymer ?
#
loop_
_entity_poly.entity_id
_entity_poly.type
_entity_poly.pdbx_seq_one_letter_code
_entity_poly.pdbx_strand_id
1 'polypeptide(L)'
;MESFFGEESLFYQVFEGPFAVIDQHLDITLPNCHDAVCLMLIICITRKHQLVMCNRQLSCLDNYFDKALMYLWPRFKVVFDMYIQSLYQCDAKTLWIDGTHPHHIARCYVEFTASLVQLNAECGDGQLDMNLERLQSAIEFLLVRLAQTFTTTKLQHLFLLNNYDMAISVLKETGDEAKKLQKYFEEKLESNMMAFVDDLLMEHFSDLLRFVRSHVCKLQKTTCQLL
;
A
#
# COMPACT_ATOMS: atom_id res chain seq x y z
N MET A 1 16.64 -41.47 10.99
CA MET A 1 15.91 -40.21 11.26
C MET A 1 14.47 -40.31 10.78
N GLU A 2 14.23 -40.83 9.56
CA GLU A 2 12.88 -41.23 9.09
C GLU A 2 12.16 -42.21 10.02
N SER A 3 12.87 -43.15 10.67
CA SER A 3 12.25 -44.07 11.63
C SER A 3 11.82 -43.44 12.96
N PHE A 4 12.30 -42.23 13.28
CA PHE A 4 11.93 -41.53 14.52
C PHE A 4 10.79 -40.53 14.29
N PHE A 5 10.74 -39.92 13.10
CA PHE A 5 9.68 -38.99 12.69
C PHE A 5 8.57 -39.63 11.83
N GLY A 6 8.74 -40.91 11.43
CA GLY A 6 7.78 -41.65 10.60
C GLY A 6 6.58 -42.19 11.38
N GLU A 7 6.64 -42.25 12.71
CA GLU A 7 5.48 -42.47 13.56
C GLU A 7 4.92 -41.11 14.00
N GLU A 8 4.01 -40.53 13.20
CA GLU A 8 3.36 -39.24 13.50
C GLU A 8 2.85 -39.17 14.95
N SER A 9 2.34 -40.29 15.48
CA SER A 9 1.82 -40.38 16.85
C SER A 9 2.87 -40.08 17.92
N LEU A 10 4.11 -40.55 17.79
CA LEU A 10 5.18 -40.30 18.76
C LEU A 10 5.64 -38.84 18.70
N PHE A 11 5.75 -38.28 17.49
CA PHE A 11 6.09 -36.87 17.30
C PHE A 11 5.07 -35.97 18.00
N TYR A 12 3.78 -36.18 17.74
CA TYR A 12 2.73 -35.38 18.38
C TYR A 12 2.73 -35.57 19.90
N GLN A 13 2.93 -36.77 20.44
CA GLN A 13 3.03 -36.97 21.89
C GLN A 13 4.19 -36.19 22.54
N VAL A 14 5.32 -36.06 21.86
CA VAL A 14 6.48 -35.31 22.38
C VAL A 14 6.26 -33.80 22.28
N PHE A 15 5.68 -33.33 21.17
CA PHE A 15 5.54 -31.89 20.88
C PHE A 15 4.20 -31.28 21.26
N GLU A 16 3.22 -32.07 21.70
CA GLU A 16 1.90 -31.60 22.14
C GLU A 16 2.01 -30.53 23.25
N GLY A 17 2.83 -30.80 24.27
CA GLY A 17 3.07 -29.83 25.36
C GLY A 17 3.65 -28.50 24.86
N PRO A 18 4.77 -28.51 24.12
CA PRO A 18 5.31 -27.31 23.48
C PRO A 18 4.32 -26.57 22.58
N PHE A 19 3.56 -27.26 21.74
CA PHE A 19 2.54 -26.63 20.89
C PHE A 19 1.43 -25.98 21.70
N ALA A 20 0.96 -26.63 22.77
CA ALA A 20 -0.04 -26.05 23.66
C ALA A 20 0.42 -24.75 24.32
N VAL A 21 1.70 -24.66 24.72
CA VAL A 21 2.28 -23.42 25.27
C VAL A 21 2.36 -22.32 24.22
N ILE A 22 2.76 -22.67 22.98
CA ILE A 22 2.82 -21.72 21.87
C ILE A 22 1.43 -21.20 21.53
N ASP A 23 0.44 -22.09 21.40
CA ASP A 23 -0.95 -21.74 21.11
C ASP A 23 -1.51 -20.81 22.18
N GLN A 24 -1.32 -21.13 23.47
CA GLN A 24 -1.77 -20.29 24.57
C GLN A 24 -1.11 -18.90 24.53
N HIS A 25 0.18 -18.82 24.18
CA HIS A 25 0.87 -17.55 24.06
C HIS A 25 0.36 -16.72 22.86
N LEU A 26 0.10 -17.36 21.71
CA LEU A 26 -0.48 -16.69 20.54
C LEU A 26 -1.88 -16.16 20.84
N ASP A 27 -2.72 -16.93 21.53
CA ASP A 27 -4.07 -16.51 21.94
C ASP A 27 -4.05 -15.27 22.85
N ILE A 28 -3.04 -15.11 23.70
CA ILE A 28 -2.90 -13.95 24.59
C ILE A 28 -2.33 -12.73 23.86
N THR A 29 -1.35 -12.95 22.98
CA THR A 29 -0.56 -11.86 22.38
C THR A 29 -1.16 -11.31 21.08
N LEU A 30 -1.70 -12.17 20.21
CA LEU A 30 -2.22 -11.75 18.91
C LEU A 30 -3.38 -10.74 19.00
N PRO A 31 -4.36 -10.88 19.92
CA PRO A 31 -5.49 -9.93 20.00
C PRO A 31 -5.07 -8.47 20.28
N ASN A 32 -3.90 -8.27 20.88
CA ASN A 32 -3.36 -6.96 21.23
C ASN A 32 -2.23 -6.50 20.28
N CYS A 33 -1.84 -7.33 19.30
CA CYS A 33 -0.80 -6.97 18.34
C CYS A 33 -1.39 -6.07 17.25
N HIS A 34 -0.98 -4.81 17.21
CA HIS A 34 -1.41 -3.84 16.19
C HIS A 34 -0.36 -3.59 15.12
N ASP A 35 0.78 -4.29 15.16
CA ASP A 35 1.86 -4.11 14.19
C ASP A 35 1.66 -5.04 12.98
N ALA A 36 1.09 -4.49 11.90
CA ALA A 36 0.87 -5.23 10.67
C ALA A 36 2.17 -5.70 9.99
N VAL A 37 3.29 -4.97 10.11
CA VAL A 37 4.57 -5.40 9.54
C VAL A 37 5.10 -6.61 10.31
N CYS A 38 5.03 -6.56 11.64
CA CYS A 38 5.40 -7.70 12.49
C CYS A 38 4.56 -8.94 12.18
N LEU A 39 3.24 -8.78 12.05
CA LEU A 39 2.35 -9.89 11.66
C LEU A 39 2.72 -10.46 10.29
N MET A 40 2.99 -9.61 9.29
CA MET A 40 3.41 -10.04 7.96
C MET A 40 4.76 -10.76 7.97
N LEU A 41 5.72 -10.27 8.76
CA LEU A 41 7.00 -10.93 8.99
C LEU A 41 6.81 -12.35 9.53
N ILE A 42 5.98 -12.52 10.56
CA ILE A 42 5.71 -13.84 11.16
C ILE A 42 5.03 -14.75 10.13
N ILE A 43 4.05 -14.26 9.37
CA ILE A 43 3.39 -15.01 8.28
C ILE A 43 4.43 -15.52 7.28
N CYS A 44 5.34 -14.65 6.83
CA CYS A 44 6.35 -15.03 5.85
C CYS A 44 7.42 -15.97 6.41
N ILE A 45 7.81 -15.81 7.68
CA ILE A 45 8.67 -16.76 8.38
C ILE A 45 8.01 -18.13 8.45
N THR A 46 6.73 -18.20 8.83
CA THR A 46 5.96 -19.45 8.90
C THR A 46 5.92 -20.15 7.54
N ARG A 47 5.67 -19.42 6.46
CA ARG A 47 5.70 -19.97 5.09
C ARG A 47 7.05 -20.47 4.64
N LYS A 48 8.12 -19.71 4.90
CA LYS A 48 9.48 -20.17 4.60
C LYS A 48 9.80 -21.47 5.36
N HIS A 49 9.36 -21.58 6.61
CA HIS A 49 9.52 -22.82 7.37
C HIS A 49 8.70 -23.97 6.78
N GLN A 50 7.45 -23.75 6.34
CA GLN A 50 6.68 -24.75 5.60
C GLN A 50 7.45 -25.26 4.39
N LEU A 51 7.95 -24.36 3.53
CA LEU A 51 8.70 -24.73 2.34
C LEU A 51 9.98 -25.54 2.68
N VAL A 52 10.70 -25.13 3.72
CA VAL A 52 11.89 -25.86 4.20
C VAL A 52 11.53 -27.26 4.70
N MET A 53 10.42 -27.42 5.44
CA MET A 53 9.98 -28.72 5.95
C MET A 53 9.45 -29.62 4.83
N CYS A 54 8.70 -29.08 3.87
CA CYS A 54 8.30 -29.80 2.66
C CYS A 54 9.53 -30.31 1.88
N ASN A 55 10.55 -29.47 1.69
CA ASN A 55 11.80 -29.87 1.02
C ASN A 55 12.58 -30.94 1.78
N ARG A 56 12.41 -31.02 3.11
CA ARG A 56 12.99 -32.05 3.97
C ARG A 56 12.13 -33.31 4.09
N GLN A 57 10.95 -33.34 3.44
CA GLN A 57 9.97 -34.42 3.54
C GLN A 57 9.49 -34.64 4.99
N LEU A 58 9.35 -33.56 5.75
CA LEU A 58 8.86 -33.57 7.14
C LEU A 58 7.42 -33.03 7.20
N SER A 59 6.44 -33.86 6.88
CA SER A 59 5.02 -33.48 6.84
C SER A 59 4.33 -33.39 8.20
N CYS A 60 4.95 -33.93 9.27
CA CYS A 60 4.35 -33.97 10.61
C CYS A 60 4.05 -32.58 11.20
N LEU A 61 4.64 -31.50 10.67
CA LEU A 61 4.44 -30.12 11.10
C LEU A 61 3.46 -29.32 10.23
N ASP A 62 2.92 -29.91 9.16
CA ASP A 62 2.08 -29.18 8.19
C ASP A 62 0.85 -28.59 8.88
N ASN A 63 0.14 -29.41 9.67
CA ASN A 63 -1.02 -28.98 10.46
C ASN A 63 -0.70 -27.84 11.42
N TYR A 64 0.50 -27.85 12.04
CA TYR A 64 0.92 -26.80 12.97
C TYR A 64 1.11 -25.46 12.24
N PHE A 65 1.82 -25.46 11.11
CA PHE A 65 2.03 -24.23 10.36
C PHE A 65 0.74 -23.69 9.74
N ASP A 66 -0.13 -24.57 9.23
CA ASP A 66 -1.43 -24.17 8.70
C ASP A 66 -2.29 -23.53 9.80
N LYS A 67 -2.32 -24.14 10.99
CA LYS A 67 -3.00 -23.57 12.16
C LYS A 67 -2.43 -22.20 12.55
N ALA A 68 -1.10 -22.05 12.57
CA ALA A 68 -0.46 -20.77 12.85
C ALA A 68 -0.87 -19.69 11.84
N LEU A 69 -0.91 -20.02 10.54
CA LEU A 69 -1.40 -19.11 9.50
C LEU A 69 -2.89 -18.76 9.69
N MET A 70 -3.71 -19.72 10.12
CA MET A 70 -5.13 -19.48 10.44
C MET A 70 -5.34 -18.53 11.62
N TYR A 71 -4.37 -18.36 12.52
CA TYR A 71 -4.42 -17.32 13.56
C TYR A 71 -3.90 -15.97 13.08
N LEU A 72 -2.78 -15.97 12.35
CA LEU A 72 -2.07 -14.76 11.95
C LEU A 72 -2.84 -13.94 10.91
N TRP A 73 -3.40 -14.60 9.88
CA TRP A 73 -4.08 -13.90 8.78
C TRP A 73 -5.34 -13.15 9.22
N PRO A 74 -6.26 -13.73 10.02
CA PRO A 74 -7.41 -12.99 10.53
C PRO A 74 -6.98 -11.77 11.34
N ARG A 75 -5.94 -11.90 12.18
CA ARG A 75 -5.45 -10.77 12.95
C ARG A 75 -4.85 -9.68 12.06
N PHE A 76 -4.01 -10.05 11.09
CA PHE A 76 -3.46 -9.12 10.11
C PHE A 76 -4.58 -8.34 9.40
N LYS A 77 -5.62 -9.03 8.91
CA LYS A 77 -6.76 -8.40 8.23
C LYS A 77 -7.48 -7.39 9.13
N VAL A 78 -7.74 -7.72 10.39
CA VAL A 78 -8.36 -6.80 11.36
C VAL A 78 -7.51 -5.55 11.58
N VAL A 79 -6.20 -5.70 11.80
CA VAL A 79 -5.29 -4.56 12.00
C VAL A 79 -5.22 -3.69 10.74
N PHE A 80 -5.16 -4.32 9.57
CA PHE A 80 -5.11 -3.62 8.30
C PHE A 80 -6.40 -2.83 8.03
N ASP A 81 -7.56 -3.40 8.35
CA ASP A 81 -8.85 -2.71 8.29
C ASP A 81 -8.92 -1.52 9.26
N MET A 82 -8.35 -1.65 10.46
CA MET A 82 -8.22 -0.53 11.40
C MET A 82 -7.39 0.62 10.81
N TYR A 83 -6.29 0.32 10.12
CA TYR A 83 -5.46 1.33 9.46
C TYR A 83 -6.22 2.06 8.35
N ILE A 84 -6.91 1.31 7.49
CA ILE A 84 -7.75 1.89 6.43
C ILE A 84 -8.83 2.78 7.03
N GLN A 85 -9.54 2.30 8.05
CA GLN A 85 -10.60 3.06 8.71
C GLN A 85 -10.06 4.34 9.34
N SER A 86 -8.89 4.28 9.98
CA SER A 86 -8.21 5.46 10.54
C SER A 86 -7.99 6.53 9.46
N LEU A 87 -7.42 6.16 8.31
CA LEU A 87 -7.18 7.10 7.20
C LEU A 87 -8.46 7.79 6.70
N TYR A 88 -9.58 7.06 6.61
CA TYR A 88 -10.86 7.64 6.20
C TYR A 88 -11.46 8.56 7.28
N GLN A 89 -11.33 8.20 8.56
CA GLN A 89 -11.92 8.93 9.68
C GLN A 89 -11.07 10.12 10.16
N CYS A 90 -9.80 10.19 9.77
CA CYS A 90 -8.91 11.28 10.09
C CYS A 90 -9.50 12.65 9.73
N ASP A 91 -9.40 13.61 10.66
CA ASP A 91 -9.74 15.00 10.39
C ASP A 91 -8.55 15.71 9.72
N ALA A 92 -8.72 16.03 8.45
CA ALA A 92 -7.72 16.73 7.65
C ALA A 92 -7.32 18.09 8.26
N LYS A 93 -8.21 18.77 8.99
CA LYS A 93 -7.91 20.06 9.61
C LYS A 93 -6.98 19.93 10.81
N THR A 94 -7.13 18.85 11.58
CA THR A 94 -6.29 18.56 12.75
C THR A 94 -4.91 18.04 12.34
N LEU A 95 -4.83 17.32 11.21
CA LEU A 95 -3.58 16.79 10.67
C LEU A 95 -2.80 17.79 9.82
N TRP A 96 -3.44 18.90 9.46
CA TRP A 96 -2.85 19.92 8.63
C TRP A 96 -1.61 20.53 9.27
N ILE A 97 -0.51 20.49 8.52
CA ILE A 97 0.72 21.21 8.81
C ILE A 97 0.89 22.23 7.70
N ASP A 98 1.16 23.48 8.05
CA ASP A 98 1.32 24.55 7.08
C ASP A 98 2.47 24.26 6.10
N GLY A 99 2.25 24.58 4.82
CA GLY A 99 3.21 24.34 3.74
C GLY A 99 2.86 23.16 2.82
N THR A 100 3.51 23.13 1.65
CA THR A 100 3.24 22.15 0.59
C THR A 100 4.15 20.92 0.66
N HIS A 101 4.94 20.77 1.73
CA HIS A 101 5.86 19.64 1.88
C HIS A 101 5.12 18.30 1.95
N PRO A 102 5.81 17.17 1.62
CA PRO A 102 5.21 15.85 1.74
C PRO A 102 4.69 15.59 3.15
N HIS A 103 3.46 15.09 3.24
CA HIS A 103 2.81 14.84 4.52
C HIS A 103 3.40 13.59 5.17
N HIS A 104 3.67 13.64 6.48
CA HIS A 104 4.29 12.53 7.21
C HIS A 104 3.48 11.22 7.09
N ILE A 105 2.14 11.28 7.18
CA ILE A 105 1.27 10.10 7.01
C ILE A 105 1.43 9.49 5.61
N ALA A 106 1.54 10.32 4.56
CA ALA A 106 1.74 9.81 3.20
C ALA A 106 3.07 9.08 3.10
N ARG A 107 4.14 9.64 3.68
CA ARG A 107 5.45 8.99 3.73
C ARG A 107 5.40 7.66 4.50
N CYS A 108 4.81 7.66 5.69
CA CYS A 108 4.65 6.44 6.49
C CYS A 108 3.86 5.36 5.72
N TYR A 109 2.81 5.74 4.98
CA TYR A 109 2.06 4.81 4.15
C TYR A 109 2.92 4.19 3.04
N VAL A 110 3.71 5.01 2.34
CA VAL A 110 4.54 4.54 1.23
C VAL A 110 5.63 3.61 1.75
N GLU A 111 6.34 3.98 2.83
CA GLU A 111 7.36 3.16 3.48
C GLU A 111 6.77 1.85 4.03
N PHE A 112 5.57 1.91 4.62
CA PHE A 112 4.83 0.73 5.09
C PHE A 112 4.47 -0.21 3.93
N THR A 113 3.93 0.32 2.84
CA THR A 113 3.52 -0.47 1.69
C THR A 113 4.73 -1.07 0.97
N ALA A 114 5.81 -0.30 0.82
CA ALA A 114 7.10 -0.77 0.32
C ALA A 114 7.60 -1.99 1.11
N SER A 115 7.58 -1.89 2.44
CA SER A 115 7.99 -2.97 3.34
C SER A 115 7.12 -4.22 3.15
N LEU A 116 5.80 -4.06 3.08
CA LEU A 116 4.88 -5.20 2.91
C LEU A 116 5.01 -5.87 1.55
N VAL A 117 5.20 -5.09 0.49
CA VAL A 117 5.36 -5.60 -0.87
C VAL A 117 6.67 -6.40 -1.00
N GLN A 118 7.77 -5.92 -0.41
CA GLN A 118 9.02 -6.67 -0.35
C GLN A 118 8.88 -7.98 0.44
N LEU A 119 8.23 -7.94 1.60
CA LEU A 119 7.99 -9.16 2.39
C LEU A 119 7.11 -10.16 1.65
N ASN A 120 6.08 -9.68 0.94
CA ASN A 120 5.13 -10.54 0.26
C ASN A 120 5.67 -11.14 -1.05
N ALA A 121 6.68 -10.53 -1.66
CA ALA A 121 7.27 -11.00 -2.92
C ALA A 121 7.73 -12.48 -2.84
N GLU A 122 8.17 -12.91 -1.66
CA GLU A 122 8.59 -14.30 -1.41
C GLU A 122 7.44 -15.22 -0.99
N CYS A 123 6.29 -14.65 -0.58
CA CYS A 123 5.16 -15.36 0.04
C CYS A 123 4.00 -15.65 -0.94
N GLY A 124 3.86 -14.85 -2.01
CA GLY A 124 3.27 -15.24 -3.30
C GLY A 124 1.81 -15.72 -3.36
N ASP A 125 0.99 -15.48 -2.34
CA ASP A 125 -0.37 -16.06 -2.26
C ASP A 125 -1.51 -15.13 -2.72
N GLY A 126 -1.18 -13.90 -3.13
CA GLY A 126 -2.14 -12.88 -3.55
C GLY A 126 -3.11 -12.38 -2.46
N GLN A 127 -2.97 -12.81 -1.19
CA GLN A 127 -3.88 -12.39 -0.11
C GLN A 127 -3.72 -10.90 0.25
N LEU A 128 -2.58 -10.31 -0.10
CA LEU A 128 -2.23 -8.95 0.24
C LEU A 128 -2.70 -7.91 -0.80
N ASP A 129 -2.84 -8.30 -2.07
CA ASP A 129 -3.03 -7.36 -3.18
C ASP A 129 -4.27 -6.49 -3.01
N MET A 130 -5.42 -7.10 -2.70
CA MET A 130 -6.68 -6.39 -2.47
C MET A 130 -6.58 -5.42 -1.29
N ASN A 131 -5.83 -5.79 -0.24
CA ASN A 131 -5.65 -4.92 0.92
C ASN A 131 -4.78 -3.71 0.56
N LEU A 132 -3.71 -3.89 -0.21
CA LEU A 132 -2.87 -2.80 -0.67
C LEU A 132 -3.62 -1.81 -1.57
N GLU A 133 -4.48 -2.31 -2.48
CA GLU A 133 -5.33 -1.46 -3.32
C GLU A 133 -6.33 -0.64 -2.50
N ARG A 134 -6.92 -1.24 -1.45
CA ARG A 134 -7.81 -0.53 -0.51
C ARG A 134 -7.05 0.56 0.25
N LEU A 135 -5.82 0.27 0.70
CA LEU A 135 -4.98 1.23 1.42
C LEU A 135 -4.53 2.38 0.50
N GLN A 136 -4.17 2.06 -0.74
CA GLN A 136 -3.87 3.03 -1.80
C GLN A 136 -5.05 4.00 -2.02
N SER A 137 -6.27 3.47 -2.12
CA SER A 137 -7.47 4.29 -2.28
C SER A 137 -7.70 5.20 -1.06
N ALA A 138 -7.46 4.69 0.15
CA ALA A 138 -7.62 5.45 1.38
C ALA A 138 -6.62 6.61 1.49
N ILE A 139 -5.35 6.39 1.10
CA ILE A 139 -4.35 7.46 1.12
C ILE A 139 -4.59 8.51 0.04
N GLU A 140 -5.05 8.10 -1.15
CA GLU A 140 -5.41 9.04 -2.22
C GLU A 140 -6.54 9.97 -1.73
N PHE A 141 -7.57 9.38 -1.12
CA PHE A 141 -8.67 10.13 -0.55
C PHE A 141 -8.21 11.12 0.52
N LEU A 142 -7.30 10.70 1.42
CA LEU A 142 -6.74 11.59 2.44
C LEU A 142 -5.92 12.73 1.82
N LEU A 143 -5.05 12.44 0.85
CA LEU A 143 -4.23 13.44 0.17
C LEU A 143 -5.07 14.50 -0.54
N VAL A 144 -6.14 14.10 -1.23
CA VAL A 144 -7.07 15.06 -1.86
C VAL A 144 -7.78 15.92 -0.82
N ARG A 145 -8.24 15.33 0.30
CA ARG A 145 -8.87 16.08 1.40
C ARG A 145 -7.90 17.08 2.05
N LEU A 146 -6.64 16.70 2.24
CA LEU A 146 -5.59 17.60 2.73
C LEU A 146 -5.26 18.68 1.70
N ALA A 147 -5.22 18.35 0.41
CA ALA A 147 -5.02 19.37 -0.62
C ALA A 147 -6.14 20.42 -0.58
N GLN A 148 -7.39 20.02 -0.38
CA GLN A 148 -8.53 20.93 -0.30
C GLN A 148 -8.50 21.91 0.89
N THR A 149 -7.60 21.75 1.87
CA THR A 149 -7.44 22.73 2.95
C THR A 149 -6.58 23.93 2.55
N PHE A 150 -5.82 23.88 1.45
CA PHE A 150 -5.13 25.07 0.94
C PHE A 150 -6.11 26.06 0.31
N THR A 151 -5.81 27.35 0.48
CA THR A 151 -6.63 28.49 0.02
C THR A 151 -6.68 28.68 -1.49
N THR A 152 -5.65 28.24 -2.21
CA THR A 152 -5.53 28.44 -3.67
C THR A 152 -5.29 27.11 -4.37
N THR A 153 -5.91 26.88 -5.53
CA THR A 153 -5.73 25.67 -6.36
C THR A 153 -4.25 25.40 -6.67
N LYS A 154 -3.46 26.45 -6.89
CA LYS A 154 -2.00 26.37 -7.06
C LYS A 154 -1.30 25.63 -5.92
N LEU A 155 -1.62 25.97 -4.67
CA LEU A 155 -1.05 25.31 -3.49
C LEU A 155 -1.56 23.87 -3.34
N GLN A 156 -2.82 23.61 -3.70
CA GLN A 156 -3.39 22.24 -3.73
C GLN A 156 -2.58 21.35 -4.68
N HIS A 157 -2.34 21.82 -5.90
CA HIS A 157 -1.52 21.11 -6.87
C HIS A 157 -0.10 20.89 -6.39
N LEU A 158 0.58 21.93 -5.87
CA LEU A 158 1.95 21.81 -5.37
C LEU A 158 2.08 20.77 -4.25
N PHE A 159 1.14 20.74 -3.32
CA PHE A 159 1.12 19.74 -2.26
C PHE A 159 0.99 18.32 -2.81
N LEU A 160 0.07 18.09 -3.75
CA LEU A 160 -0.10 16.79 -4.37
C LEU A 160 1.15 16.36 -5.15
N LEU A 161 1.75 17.27 -5.94
CA LEU A 161 3.01 17.00 -6.66
C LEU A 161 4.12 16.58 -5.71
N ASN A 162 4.33 17.33 -4.63
CA ASN A 162 5.37 17.03 -3.66
C ASN A 162 5.15 15.67 -2.98
N ASN A 163 3.90 15.33 -2.63
CA ASN A 163 3.58 14.03 -2.04
C ASN A 163 3.79 12.88 -3.04
N TYR A 164 3.39 13.05 -4.30
CA TYR A 164 3.58 12.02 -5.33
C TYR A 164 5.06 11.84 -5.68
N ASP A 165 5.84 12.90 -5.78
CA ASP A 165 7.29 12.84 -6.02
C ASP A 165 8.03 12.11 -4.89
N MET A 166 7.66 12.41 -3.64
CA MET A 166 8.16 11.68 -2.47
C MET A 166 7.79 10.20 -2.53
N ALA A 167 6.53 9.87 -2.85
CA ALA A 167 6.08 8.49 -2.97
C ALA A 167 6.87 7.73 -4.04
N ILE A 168 7.05 8.32 -5.22
CA ILE A 168 7.84 7.74 -6.32
C ILE A 168 9.29 7.52 -5.88
N SER A 169 9.88 8.47 -5.17
CA SER A 169 11.26 8.37 -4.69
C SER A 169 11.47 7.19 -3.76
N VAL A 170 10.58 7.01 -2.76
CA VAL A 170 10.64 5.85 -1.84
C VAL A 170 10.39 4.53 -2.58
N LEU A 171 9.44 4.49 -3.51
CA LEU A 171 9.10 3.25 -4.24
C LEU A 171 10.20 2.84 -5.23
N LYS A 172 10.95 3.79 -5.80
CA LYS A 172 12.12 3.51 -6.64
C LYS A 172 13.22 2.78 -5.87
N GLU A 173 13.42 3.12 -4.60
CA GLU A 173 14.38 2.42 -3.73
C GLU A 173 13.92 0.99 -3.40
N THR A 174 12.61 0.71 -3.50
CA THR A 174 12.02 -0.57 -3.12
C THR A 174 12.27 -1.67 -4.17
N GLY A 175 12.42 -1.32 -5.45
CA GLY A 175 12.70 -2.27 -6.53
C GLY A 175 11.48 -2.62 -7.40
N ASP A 176 11.59 -3.70 -8.17
CA ASP A 176 10.60 -4.11 -9.17
C ASP A 176 9.26 -4.54 -8.53
N GLU A 177 9.27 -4.98 -7.27
CA GLU A 177 8.10 -5.40 -6.52
C GLU A 177 7.10 -4.25 -6.33
N ALA A 178 7.60 -3.02 -6.16
CA ALA A 178 6.79 -1.82 -5.96
C ALA A 178 6.36 -1.11 -7.25
N LYS A 179 6.77 -1.64 -8.41
CA LYS A 179 6.64 -0.96 -9.72
C LYS A 179 5.20 -0.63 -10.11
N LYS A 180 4.24 -1.50 -9.75
CA LYS A 180 2.80 -1.23 -9.98
C LYS A 180 2.35 0.04 -9.26
N LEU A 181 2.72 0.18 -7.99
CA LEU A 181 2.37 1.34 -7.17
C LEU A 181 3.16 2.58 -7.60
N GLN A 182 4.44 2.42 -7.93
CA GLN A 182 5.27 3.50 -8.47
C GLN A 182 4.62 4.10 -9.72
N LYS A 183 4.26 3.26 -10.70
CA LYS A 183 3.64 3.71 -11.96
C LYS A 183 2.33 4.46 -11.71
N TYR A 184 1.53 3.98 -10.77
CA TYR A 184 0.30 4.69 -10.38
C TYR A 184 0.58 6.11 -9.89
N PHE A 185 1.59 6.31 -9.03
CA PHE A 185 1.94 7.65 -8.56
C PHE A 185 2.57 8.52 -9.67
N GLU A 186 3.31 7.92 -10.61
CA GLU A 186 3.82 8.61 -11.80
C GLU A 186 2.67 9.14 -12.67
N GLU A 187 1.64 8.32 -12.93
CA GLU A 187 0.45 8.71 -13.69
C GLU A 187 -0.33 9.84 -12.97
N LYS A 188 -0.43 9.78 -11.63
CA LYS A 188 -1.06 10.85 -10.82
C LYS A 188 -0.25 12.14 -10.84
N LEU A 189 1.08 12.05 -10.77
CA LEU A 189 1.97 13.19 -10.86
C LEU A 189 1.87 13.87 -12.22
N GLU A 190 1.88 13.11 -13.31
CA GLU A 190 1.73 13.64 -14.67
C GLU A 190 0.38 14.34 -14.86
N SER A 191 -0.72 13.68 -14.47
CA SER A 191 -2.06 14.26 -14.57
C SER A 191 -2.20 15.56 -13.77
N ASN A 192 -1.69 15.59 -12.54
CA ASN A 192 -1.76 16.77 -11.68
C ASN A 192 -0.82 17.89 -12.16
N MET A 193 0.33 17.55 -12.76
CA MET A 193 1.24 18.51 -13.37
C MET A 193 0.59 19.19 -14.59
N MET A 194 -0.12 18.44 -15.43
CA MET A 194 -0.85 19.01 -16.58
C MET A 194 -1.94 19.98 -16.12
N ALA A 195 -2.72 19.61 -15.10
CA ALA A 195 -3.73 20.49 -14.52
C ALA A 195 -3.12 21.77 -13.93
N PHE A 196 -1.99 21.65 -13.22
CA PHE A 196 -1.27 22.79 -12.67
C PHE A 196 -0.75 23.75 -13.74
N VAL A 197 -0.21 23.22 -14.84
CA VAL A 197 0.25 24.02 -15.97
C VAL A 197 -0.92 24.74 -16.64
N ASP A 198 -2.04 24.06 -16.85
CA ASP A 198 -3.25 24.67 -17.40
C ASP A 198 -3.76 25.83 -16.53
N ASP A 199 -3.79 25.66 -15.22
CA ASP A 199 -4.18 26.71 -14.27
C ASP A 199 -3.23 27.92 -14.35
N LEU A 200 -1.90 27.69 -14.40
CA LEU A 200 -0.92 28.76 -14.55
C LEU A 200 -1.04 29.49 -15.89
N LEU A 201 -1.28 28.75 -16.97
CA LEU A 201 -1.48 29.32 -18.29
C LEU A 201 -2.77 30.16 -18.35
N MET A 202 -3.84 29.71 -17.69
CA MET A 202 -5.08 30.47 -17.57
C MET A 202 -4.91 31.71 -16.69
N GLU A 203 -4.14 31.63 -15.61
CA GLU A 203 -3.86 32.76 -14.71
C GLU A 203 -3.11 33.90 -15.43
N HIS A 204 -2.09 33.56 -16.25
CA HIS A 204 -1.20 34.55 -16.84
C HIS A 204 -1.47 34.87 -18.32
N PHE A 205 -2.08 33.95 -19.07
CA PHE A 205 -2.21 34.02 -20.52
C PHE A 205 -3.65 33.78 -21.02
N SER A 206 -4.66 33.99 -20.18
CA SER A 206 -6.07 33.74 -20.55
C SER A 206 -6.50 34.37 -21.86
N ASP A 207 -6.07 35.61 -22.12
CA ASP A 207 -6.46 36.36 -23.31
C ASP A 207 -5.79 35.83 -24.57
N LEU A 208 -4.52 35.45 -24.47
CA LEU A 208 -3.79 34.81 -25.57
C LEU A 208 -4.39 33.44 -25.88
N LEU A 209 -4.71 32.63 -24.86
CA LEU A 209 -5.38 31.34 -25.03
C LEU A 209 -6.75 31.50 -25.69
N ARG A 210 -7.55 32.49 -25.26
CA ARG A 210 -8.85 32.79 -25.88
C ARG A 210 -8.69 33.21 -27.33
N PHE A 211 -7.70 34.05 -27.63
CA PHE A 211 -7.37 34.47 -28.99
C PHE A 211 -7.03 33.27 -29.87
N VAL A 212 -6.08 32.43 -29.46
CA VAL A 212 -5.64 31.24 -30.22
C VAL A 212 -6.81 30.28 -30.45
N ARG A 213 -7.57 29.94 -29.40
CA ARG A 213 -8.74 29.05 -29.52
C ARG A 213 -9.78 29.59 -30.52
N SER A 214 -10.06 30.89 -30.49
CA SER A 214 -11.03 31.50 -31.41
C SER A 214 -10.59 31.41 -32.88
N HIS A 215 -9.29 31.50 -33.16
CA HIS A 215 -8.76 31.44 -34.52
C HIS A 215 -8.59 30.00 -35.01
N VAL A 216 -8.17 29.07 -34.15
CA VAL A 216 -8.12 27.63 -34.48
C VAL A 216 -9.51 27.09 -34.83
N CYS A 217 -10.55 27.43 -34.04
CA CYS A 217 -11.93 27.03 -34.36
C CYS A 217 -12.43 27.61 -35.69
N LYS A 218 -12.03 28.84 -36.04
CA LYS A 218 -12.36 29.42 -37.36
C LYS A 218 -11.67 28.66 -38.49
N LEU A 219 -10.38 28.35 -38.33
CA LEU A 219 -9.62 27.60 -39.34
C LEU A 219 -10.18 26.19 -39.57
N GLN A 220 -10.51 25.45 -38.50
CA GLN A 220 -11.13 24.12 -38.62
C GLN A 220 -12.51 24.16 -39.31
N LYS A 221 -13.32 25.19 -39.03
CA LYS A 221 -14.61 25.37 -39.73
C LYS A 221 -14.43 25.64 -41.22
N THR A 222 -13.43 26.43 -41.60
CA THR A 222 -13.13 26.69 -43.01
C THR A 222 -12.65 25.43 -43.73
N THR A 223 -11.87 24.56 -43.07
CA THR A 223 -11.42 23.29 -43.64
C THR A 223 -12.56 22.27 -43.80
N CYS A 224 -13.51 22.19 -42.86
CA CYS A 224 -14.70 21.34 -42.99
C CYS A 224 -15.73 21.84 -44.01
N GLN A 225 -15.70 23.11 -44.42
CA GLN A 225 -16.56 23.64 -45.49
C GLN A 225 -15.96 23.48 -46.89
N LEU A 226 -14.69 23.09 -46.99
CA LEU A 226 -13.96 22.87 -48.24
C LEU A 226 -13.86 21.38 -48.62
N LEU A 227 -14.51 20.49 -47.85
CA LEU A 227 -14.73 19.06 -48.13
C LEU A 227 -16.23 18.82 -48.31
#